data_AF-A0AAJ1I1B5-F1
#
_entry.id   AF-A0AAJ1I1B5-F1
#
_cell.length_a   1.000
_cell.length_b   1.000
_cell.length_c   1.000
_cell.angle_alpha   90.00
_cell.angle_beta   90.00
_cell.angle_gamma   90.00
#
_symmetry.space_group_name_H-M   'P 1'
#
loop_
_entity.id
_entity.type
_entity.pdbx_description
1 polymer ?
#
loop_
_entity_poly.entity_id
_entity_poly.type
_entity_poly.pdbx_seq_one_letter_code
_entity_poly.pdbx_strand_id
1 'polypeptide(L)'
;MRLQPKHLNFSVACLALLALPAAQALPMQDVGTSAGPQCVGLDINNSGHVVGACAESDGSSAGFVSLAPGSAADLVRLSPGRNCNAAAITARMAAI
;
A
#
# COMPACT_ATOMS: atom_id res chain seq x y z
N MET A 1 -28.03 -53.46 19.16
CA MET A 1 -28.55 -52.38 18.30
C MET A 1 -27.71 -51.13 18.55
N ARG A 2 -26.77 -50.80 17.64
CA ARG A 2 -25.85 -49.65 17.82
C ARG A 2 -26.49 -48.39 17.20
N LEU A 3 -26.85 -47.42 18.04
CA LEU A 3 -27.28 -46.09 17.59
C LEU A 3 -26.12 -45.39 16.87
N GLN A 4 -26.36 -44.94 15.64
CA GLN A 4 -25.38 -44.20 14.84
C GLN A 4 -25.46 -42.71 15.18
N PRO A 5 -24.34 -41.99 15.42
CA PRO A 5 -24.36 -40.56 15.69
C PRO A 5 -24.39 -39.79 14.36
N LYS A 6 -25.59 -39.60 13.78
CA LYS A 6 -25.75 -38.92 12.47
C LYS A 6 -25.81 -37.39 12.56
N HIS A 7 -25.64 -36.78 13.74
CA HIS A 7 -25.90 -35.35 13.95
C HIS A 7 -24.71 -34.54 14.48
N LEU A 8 -23.55 -35.16 14.72
CA LEU A 8 -22.44 -34.48 15.42
C LEU A 8 -21.59 -33.55 14.53
N ASN A 9 -21.68 -33.64 13.19
CA ASN A 9 -20.79 -32.91 12.28
C ASN A 9 -21.38 -31.61 11.70
N PHE A 10 -22.70 -31.39 11.78
CA PHE A 10 -23.34 -30.23 11.14
C PHE A 10 -23.18 -28.93 11.94
N SER A 11 -23.08 -29.02 13.28
CA SER A 11 -22.96 -27.86 14.17
C SER A 11 -21.55 -27.25 14.19
N VAL A 12 -20.51 -28.10 14.10
CA VAL A 12 -19.10 -27.65 14.13
C VAL A 12 -18.72 -26.87 12.86
N ALA A 13 -19.27 -27.26 11.71
CA ALA A 13 -19.08 -26.54 10.45
C ALA A 13 -19.63 -25.09 10.50
N CYS A 14 -20.71 -24.87 11.27
CA CYS A 14 -21.34 -23.57 11.42
C CYS A 14 -20.52 -22.63 12.34
N LEU A 15 -19.92 -23.17 13.41
CA LEU A 15 -19.02 -22.38 14.28
C LEU A 15 -17.70 -21.99 13.61
N ALA A 16 -17.18 -22.80 12.69
CA ALA A 16 -15.97 -22.45 11.93
C ALA A 16 -16.23 -21.38 10.86
N LEU A 17 -17.46 -21.26 10.36
CA LEU A 17 -17.87 -20.26 9.36
C LEU A 17 -18.12 -18.86 9.95
N LEU A 18 -18.28 -18.77 11.29
CA LEU A 18 -18.55 -17.52 12.01
C LEU A 18 -17.29 -16.74 12.40
N ALA A 19 -16.10 -17.34 12.24
CA ALA A 19 -14.82 -16.69 12.50
C ALA A 19 -14.22 -16.07 11.22
N LEU A 20 -15.03 -15.31 10.46
CA LEU A 20 -14.51 -14.44 9.42
C LEU A 20 -13.52 -13.48 10.09
N PRO A 21 -12.26 -13.37 9.63
CA PRO A 21 -11.33 -12.41 10.20
C PRO A 21 -11.98 -11.03 10.11
N ALA A 22 -12.23 -10.41 11.28
CA ALA A 22 -12.65 -9.03 11.32
C ALA A 22 -11.62 -8.23 10.52
N ALA A 23 -12.06 -7.37 9.61
CA ALA A 23 -11.15 -6.47 8.90
C ALA A 23 -10.46 -5.60 9.95
N GLN A 24 -9.27 -6.01 10.37
CA GLN A 24 -8.48 -5.30 11.36
C GLN A 24 -8.00 -4.02 10.68
N ALA A 25 -8.45 -2.87 11.18
CA ALA A 25 -7.90 -1.59 10.76
C ALA A 25 -6.40 -1.60 11.05
N LEU A 26 -5.60 -1.60 9.99
CA LEU A 26 -4.15 -1.46 10.12
C LEU A 26 -3.85 -0.01 10.50
N PRO A 27 -2.86 0.24 11.38
CA PRO A 27 -2.45 1.59 11.71
C PRO A 27 -1.98 2.31 10.44
N MET A 28 -2.34 3.59 10.31
CA MET A 28 -1.77 4.43 9.25
C MET A 28 -0.25 4.45 9.38
N GLN A 29 0.43 4.17 8.27
CA GLN A 29 1.88 4.23 8.18
C GLN A 29 2.28 5.54 7.52
N ASP A 30 3.21 6.25 8.16
CA ASP A 30 3.81 7.43 7.54
C ASP A 30 4.62 6.99 6.32
N VAL A 31 4.47 7.71 5.21
CA VAL A 31 5.27 7.49 4.00
C VAL A 31 6.65 8.13 4.11
N GLY A 32 6.82 9.06 5.06
CA GLY A 32 8.00 9.90 5.24
C GLY A 32 7.82 11.29 4.63
N THR A 33 8.79 12.15 4.90
CA THR A 33 8.86 13.50 4.32
C THR A 33 9.57 13.46 2.97
N SER A 34 8.85 13.81 1.90
CA SER A 34 9.43 14.21 0.60
C SER A 34 9.43 15.75 0.50
N ALA A 35 10.20 16.32 -0.44
CA ALA A 35 10.67 17.72 -0.42
C ALA A 35 9.62 18.87 -0.36
N GLY A 36 8.32 18.60 -0.27
CA GLY A 36 7.26 19.59 -0.43
C GLY A 36 6.25 19.69 0.72
N PRO A 37 5.64 20.89 0.95
CA PRO A 37 4.61 21.09 1.98
C PRO A 37 3.27 20.40 1.67
N GLN A 38 3.05 19.94 0.43
CA GLN A 38 1.82 19.27 0.02
C GLN A 38 2.14 18.09 -0.89
N CYS A 39 1.76 16.89 -0.48
CA CYS A 39 2.06 15.64 -1.17
C CYS A 39 0.79 14.82 -1.43
N VAL A 40 0.79 14.06 -2.52
CA VAL A 40 -0.26 13.10 -2.86
C VAL A 40 0.37 11.76 -3.26
N GLY A 41 -0.12 10.67 -2.67
CA GLY A 41 0.18 9.32 -3.13
C GLY A 41 -0.64 9.00 -4.37
N LEU A 42 0.02 8.50 -5.42
CA LEU A 42 -0.60 8.24 -6.72
C LEU A 42 -0.81 6.74 -6.97
N ASP A 43 0.09 5.88 -6.47
CA ASP A 43 -0.05 4.43 -6.63
C ASP A 43 0.68 3.67 -5.50
N ILE A 44 0.24 2.43 -5.25
CA ILE A 44 0.81 1.51 -4.26
C ILE A 44 0.80 0.07 -4.81
N ASN A 45 1.90 -0.66 -4.64
CA ASN A 45 1.99 -2.06 -5.05
C ASN A 45 1.76 -3.06 -3.88
N ASN A 46 1.64 -4.35 -4.22
CA ASN A 46 1.47 -5.44 -3.23
C ASN A 46 2.62 -5.58 -2.22
N SER A 47 3.78 -4.97 -2.46
CA SER A 47 4.90 -4.94 -1.51
C SER A 47 4.80 -3.76 -0.53
N GLY A 48 3.78 -2.90 -0.67
CA GLY A 48 3.61 -1.71 0.16
C GLY A 48 4.46 -0.52 -0.30
N HIS A 49 5.08 -0.59 -1.48
CA HIS A 49 5.81 0.56 -2.02
C HIS A 49 4.83 1.58 -2.56
N VAL A 50 5.04 2.85 -2.22
CA VAL A 50 4.19 3.97 -2.62
C VAL A 50 4.96 4.87 -3.56
N VAL A 51 4.29 5.38 -4.59
CA VAL A 51 4.78 6.49 -5.43
C VAL A 51 3.81 7.65 -5.39
N GLY A 52 4.32 8.85 -5.59
CA GLY A 52 3.51 10.05 -5.57
C GLY A 52 4.22 11.28 -6.09
N ALA A 53 3.67 12.44 -5.75
CA ALA A 53 4.28 13.73 -6.04
C ALA A 53 4.03 14.75 -4.93
N CYS A 54 4.95 15.67 -4.76
CA CYS A 54 4.86 16.79 -3.83
C CYS A 54 5.05 18.12 -4.56
N ALA A 55 4.30 19.13 -4.15
CA ALA A 55 4.48 20.51 -4.60
C ALA A 55 5.74 21.09 -3.96
N GLU A 56 6.59 21.73 -4.76
CA GLU A 56 7.77 22.46 -4.28
C GLU A 56 7.48 23.95 -4.09
N SER A 57 8.41 24.64 -3.44
CA SER A 57 8.32 26.08 -3.17
C SER A 57 8.32 26.94 -4.43
N ASP A 58 8.83 26.44 -5.55
CA ASP A 58 8.86 27.11 -6.85
C ASP A 58 7.58 26.88 -7.69
N GLY A 59 6.60 26.14 -7.15
CA GLY A 59 5.35 25.80 -7.84
C GLY A 59 5.44 24.59 -8.77
N SER A 60 6.61 23.97 -8.92
CA SER A 60 6.77 22.70 -9.63
C SER A 60 6.38 21.50 -8.75
N SER A 61 6.29 20.30 -9.34
CA SER A 61 6.11 19.05 -8.60
C SER A 61 7.29 18.10 -8.76
N ALA A 62 7.73 17.51 -7.64
CA ALA A 62 8.69 16.41 -7.62
C ALA A 62 8.00 15.09 -7.27
N GLY A 63 8.31 14.05 -8.03
CA GLY A 63 7.87 12.70 -7.76
C GLY A 63 8.67 12.11 -6.60
N PHE A 64 8.06 11.25 -5.81
CA PHE A 64 8.76 10.50 -4.76
C PHE A 64 8.44 9.01 -4.84
N VAL A 65 9.29 8.20 -4.22
CA VAL A 65 9.06 6.78 -3.95
C VAL A 65 9.31 6.49 -2.48
N SER A 66 8.48 5.64 -1.86
CA SER A 66 8.66 5.14 -0.51
C SER A 66 8.66 3.61 -0.55
N LEU A 67 9.80 3.00 -0.19
CA LEU A 67 9.98 1.54 -0.21
C LEU A 67 9.73 0.90 1.17
N ALA A 68 9.67 1.72 2.22
CA ALA A 68 9.33 1.33 3.57
C ALA A 68 8.65 2.52 4.28
N PRO A 69 7.90 2.28 5.36
CA PRO A 69 7.33 3.36 6.16
C PRO A 69 8.39 4.37 6.58
N GLY A 70 8.10 5.66 6.39
CA GLY A 70 9.00 6.77 6.70
C GLY A 70 10.16 6.97 5.73
N SER A 71 10.24 6.21 4.62
CA SER A 71 11.41 6.21 3.73
C SER A 71 11.18 6.94 2.38
N ALA A 72 10.30 7.94 2.33
CA ALA A 72 10.07 8.73 1.12
C ALA A 72 11.39 9.33 0.63
N ALA A 73 11.68 9.13 -0.65
CA ALA A 73 12.83 9.68 -1.34
C ALA A 73 12.38 10.32 -2.65
N ASP A 74 12.90 11.52 -2.92
CA ASP A 74 12.57 12.24 -4.16
C ASP A 74 13.22 11.55 -5.37
N LEU A 75 12.50 11.58 -6.49
CA LEU A 75 12.97 11.08 -7.76
C LEU A 75 13.75 12.16 -8.50
N VAL A 76 14.83 11.76 -9.16
CA VAL A 76 15.67 12.67 -9.94
C VAL A 76 14.87 13.27 -11.10
N ARG A 77 14.91 14.60 -11.22
CA ARG A 77 14.31 15.35 -12.32
C ARG A 77 15.13 15.15 -13.59
N LEU A 78 14.48 14.79 -14.69
CA LEU A 78 15.13 14.68 -16.01
C LEU A 78 15.45 16.07 -16.61
N SER A 79 14.75 17.13 -16.19
CA SER A 79 15.02 18.51 -16.58
C SER A 79 14.43 19.51 -15.56
N PRO A 80 15.08 20.65 -15.26
CA PRO A 80 14.54 21.66 -14.35
C PRO A 80 13.19 22.25 -14.83
N GLY A 81 12.28 22.51 -13.90
CA GLY A 81 11.03 23.26 -14.17
C GLY A 81 9.91 22.48 -14.87
N ARG A 82 10.03 21.15 -15.02
CA ARG A 82 8.94 20.30 -15.48
C ARG A 82 8.39 19.46 -14.35
N ASN A 83 7.06 19.42 -14.24
CA ASN A 83 6.36 18.52 -13.33
C ASN A 83 6.72 17.07 -13.65
N CYS A 84 7.41 16.40 -12.74
CA CYS A 84 7.73 14.99 -12.84
C CYS A 84 6.96 14.26 -11.73
N ASN A 85 5.99 13.43 -12.11
CA ASN A 85 5.21 12.64 -11.16
C ASN A 85 5.48 11.15 -11.42
N ALA A 86 5.67 10.36 -10.35
CA ALA A 86 5.64 8.90 -10.46
C ALA A 86 4.19 8.43 -10.29
N ALA A 87 3.54 8.11 -11.40
CA ALA A 87 2.11 7.85 -11.45
C ALA A 87 1.73 6.37 -11.35
N ALA A 88 2.68 5.46 -11.57
CA ALA A 88 2.41 4.01 -11.54
C ALA A 88 3.63 3.25 -11.00
N ILE A 89 3.38 2.24 -10.18
CA ILE A 89 4.38 1.32 -9.65
C ILE A 89 3.88 -0.12 -9.78
N THR A 90 4.64 -0.96 -10.48
CA THR A 90 4.28 -2.37 -10.67
C THR A 90 4.91 -3.25 -9.59
N ALA A 91 4.25 -4.37 -9.27
CA ALA A 91 4.81 -5.41 -8.43
C ALA A 91 5.81 -6.24 -9.26
N ARG A 92 7.08 -5.79 -9.28
CA ARG A 92 8.34 -6.42 -9.74
C ARG A 92 9.12 -5.49 -10.67
N MET A 93 10.25 -4.98 -10.16
CA MET A 93 11.43 -4.79 -10.99
C MET A 93 11.98 -6.19 -11.29
N ALA A 94 11.65 -6.74 -12.45
CA ALA A 94 12.53 -7.74 -13.03
C ALA A 94 13.81 -7.01 -13.42
N ALA A 95 14.91 -7.33 -12.73
CA ALA A 95 16.24 -6.96 -13.18
C ALA A 95 16.41 -7.44 -14.63
N ILE A 96 16.84 -6.54 -15.50
CA ILE A 96 17.34 -6.86 -16.84
C ILE A 96 18.85 -6.91 -16.77
#